data_AF-A0A7J9VZB3-F1
#
_entry.id   AF-A0A7J9VZB3-F1
#
_cell.length_a   1.000
_cell.length_b   1.000
_cell.length_c   1.000
_cell.angle_alpha   90.00
_cell.angle_beta   90.00
_cell.angle_gamma   90.00
#
_symmetry.space_group_name_H-M   'P 1'
#
loop_
_entity.id
_entity.type
_entity.pdbx_description
1 polymer ?
#
loop_
_entity_poly.entity_id
_entity_poly.type
_entity_poly.pdbx_seq_one_letter_code
_entity_poly.pdbx_strand_id
1 'polypeptide(L)'
;MAAADDARVLALARDVERTTRRISAVEASVEQLQTTTGDLHGLVQQLADGVTALAPADEDDGQEAPRRLPSWLTVEDPQIAAGMLDDLTGWLGTVYQQYQGGVLPSCWLWHPAVVEELWWLRQAHRAAYDGRDANWRDVGDWHDRQRPGVARRIREAIGGCELARHVTGGDRAQPTDPTTVPLAAHHQQLAQQWATARRPPEPTDTQLGDAGAHDHPRTRSGR
;
A
#
# COMPACT_ATOMS: atom_id res chain seq x y z
N MET A 1 -5.79 -66.29 49.73
CA MET A 1 -6.56 -65.06 49.93
C MET A 1 -5.62 -63.86 50.12
N ALA A 2 -4.69 -63.87 51.08
CA ALA A 2 -3.73 -62.78 51.32
C ALA A 2 -2.90 -62.32 50.09
N ALA A 3 -2.35 -63.25 49.29
CA ALA A 3 -1.55 -62.89 48.11
C ALA A 3 -2.35 -62.20 46.98
N ALA A 4 -3.67 -62.42 46.92
CA ALA A 4 -4.54 -61.78 45.93
C ALA A 4 -4.92 -60.35 46.34
N ASP A 5 -4.99 -60.07 47.65
CA ASP A 5 -5.17 -58.71 48.18
C ASP A 5 -3.92 -57.86 47.98
N ASP A 6 -2.72 -58.40 48.22
CA ASP A 6 -1.46 -57.67 47.96
C ASP A 6 -1.31 -57.28 46.48
N ALA A 7 -1.70 -58.16 45.56
CA ALA A 7 -1.67 -57.86 44.12
C ALA A 7 -2.63 -56.73 43.73
N ARG A 8 -3.80 -56.66 44.37
CA ARG A 8 -4.79 -55.58 44.16
C ARG A 8 -4.31 -54.26 44.73
N VAL A 9 -3.70 -54.27 45.91
CA VAL A 9 -3.11 -53.08 46.53
C VAL A 9 -1.96 -52.52 45.68
N LEU A 10 -1.10 -53.37 45.14
CA LEU A 10 -0.02 -52.96 44.24
C LEU A 10 -0.53 -52.40 42.91
N ALA A 11 -1.60 -52.97 42.35
CA ALA A 11 -2.23 -52.44 41.15
C ALA A 11 -2.82 -51.05 41.39
N LEU A 12 -3.54 -50.86 42.49
CA LEU A 12 -4.08 -49.57 42.88
C LEU A 12 -2.98 -48.53 43.12
N ALA A 13 -1.87 -48.92 43.77
CA ALA A 13 -0.74 -48.02 44.01
C ALA A 13 -0.14 -47.50 42.68
N ARG A 14 0.00 -48.37 41.67
CA ARG A 14 0.47 -47.97 40.33
C ARG A 14 -0.52 -47.09 39.60
N ASP A 15 -1.81 -47.34 39.76
CA ASP A 15 -2.85 -46.52 39.15
C ASP A 15 -2.91 -45.14 39.78
N VAL A 16 -2.80 -45.04 41.12
CA VAL A 16 -2.66 -43.76 41.83
C VAL A 16 -1.42 -43.03 41.34
N GLU A 17 -0.26 -43.69 41.28
CA GLU A 17 0.98 -43.06 40.80
C GLU A 17 0.86 -42.56 39.36
N ARG A 18 0.24 -43.34 38.46
CA ARG A 18 -0.03 -42.92 37.08
C ARG A 18 -0.96 -41.71 37.04
N THR A 19 -1.99 -41.68 37.89
CA THR A 19 -2.96 -40.59 37.94
C THR A 19 -2.32 -39.32 38.47
N THR A 20 -1.50 -39.42 39.52
CA THR A 20 -0.71 -38.29 40.05
C THR A 20 0.22 -37.71 38.99
N ARG A 21 0.95 -38.55 38.24
CA ARG A 21 1.81 -38.06 37.14
C ARG A 21 1.00 -37.37 36.04
N ARG A 22 -0.20 -37.87 35.71
CA ARG A 22 -1.09 -37.22 34.73
C ARG A 22 -1.61 -35.88 35.23
N ILE A 23 -1.97 -35.77 36.51
CA ILE A 23 -2.39 -34.51 37.12
C ILE A 23 -1.26 -33.49 37.06
N SER A 24 -0.04 -33.85 37.49
CA SER A 24 1.12 -32.94 37.43
C SER A 24 1.45 -32.50 36.00
N ALA A 25 1.29 -33.37 35.00
CA ALA A 25 1.47 -33.00 33.60
C ALA A 25 0.39 -32.03 33.08
N VAL A 26 -0.86 -32.18 33.53
CA VAL A 26 -1.95 -31.25 33.22
C VAL A 26 -1.72 -29.91 33.89
N GLU A 27 -1.28 -29.88 35.16
CA GLU A 27 -0.95 -28.64 35.88
C GLU A 27 0.16 -27.85 35.15
N ALA A 28 1.23 -28.52 34.73
CA ALA A 28 2.29 -27.90 33.93
C ALA A 28 1.78 -27.37 32.58
N SER A 29 0.86 -28.08 31.93
CA SER A 29 0.25 -27.64 30.67
C SER A 29 -0.64 -26.41 30.86
N VAL A 30 -1.36 -26.32 31.98
CA VAL A 30 -2.19 -25.16 32.33
C VAL A 30 -1.31 -23.94 32.59
N GLU A 31 -0.19 -24.08 33.31
CA GLU A 31 0.75 -22.99 33.56
C GLU A 31 1.38 -22.46 32.26
N GLN A 32 1.76 -23.37 31.34
CA GLN A 32 2.27 -23.00 30.03
C GLN A 32 1.22 -22.26 29.18
N LEU A 33 -0.05 -22.70 29.22
CA LEU A 33 -1.16 -22.02 28.54
C LEU A 33 -1.45 -20.64 29.12
N GLN A 34 -1.37 -20.50 30.45
CA GLN A 34 -1.54 -19.20 31.11
C GLN A 34 -0.45 -18.21 30.69
N THR A 35 0.80 -18.67 30.62
CA THR A 35 1.93 -17.86 30.16
C THR A 35 1.74 -17.42 28.70
N THR A 36 1.43 -18.37 27.82
CA THR A 36 1.19 -18.11 26.40
C THR A 36 0.02 -17.15 26.18
N THR A 37 -1.05 -17.27 26.97
CA THR A 37 -2.21 -16.37 26.92
C THR A 37 -1.85 -14.97 27.41
N GLY A 38 -1.00 -14.85 28.45
CA GLY A 38 -0.48 -13.57 28.92
C GLY A 38 0.37 -12.86 27.86
N ASP A 39 1.26 -13.60 27.20
CA ASP A 39 2.09 -13.07 26.11
C ASP A 39 1.24 -12.62 24.91
N LEU A 40 0.25 -13.43 24.52
CA LEU A 40 -0.73 -13.07 23.47
C LEU A 40 -1.52 -11.82 23.84
N HIS A 41 -1.99 -11.73 25.09
CA HIS A 41 -2.70 -10.55 25.56
C HIS A 41 -1.81 -9.30 25.51
N GLY A 42 -0.54 -9.42 25.91
CA GLY A 42 0.44 -8.34 25.81
C GLY A 42 0.68 -7.89 24.36
N LEU A 43 0.85 -8.83 23.44
CA LEU A 43 1.02 -8.53 22.01
C LEU A 43 -0.24 -7.90 21.41
N VAL A 44 -1.43 -8.39 21.77
CA VAL A 44 -2.71 -7.81 21.35
C VAL A 44 -2.87 -6.38 21.89
N GLN A 45 -2.47 -6.13 23.13
CA GLN A 45 -2.52 -4.80 23.72
C GLN A 45 -1.54 -3.85 23.03
N GLN A 46 -0.30 -4.29 22.77
CA GLN A 46 0.69 -3.51 22.02
C GLN A 46 0.22 -3.21 20.59
N LEU A 47 -0.43 -4.17 19.94
CA LEU A 47 -1.02 -3.97 18.62
C LEU A 47 -2.21 -2.99 18.69
N ALA A 48 -3.07 -3.10 19.70
CA ALA A 48 -4.20 -2.20 19.90
C ALA A 48 -3.73 -0.76 20.18
N ASP A 49 -2.70 -0.60 21.00
CA ASP A 49 -2.09 0.70 21.30
C ASP A 49 -1.41 1.28 20.04
N GLY A 50 -0.72 0.44 19.25
CA GLY A 50 -0.13 0.83 17.97
C GLY A 50 -1.17 1.22 16.92
N VAL A 51 -2.27 0.46 16.81
CA VAL A 51 -3.40 0.79 15.92
C VAL A 51 -4.10 2.06 16.37
N THR A 52 -4.24 2.30 17.68
CA THR A 52 -4.83 3.54 18.21
C THR A 52 -3.92 4.75 17.97
N ALA A 53 -2.60 4.58 18.06
CA ALA A 53 -1.64 5.63 17.72
C ALA A 53 -1.58 5.94 16.22
N LEU A 54 -1.95 4.97 15.37
CA LEU A 54 -2.06 5.11 13.92
C LEU A 54 -3.46 5.54 13.45
N ALA A 55 -4.47 5.35 14.30
CA ALA A 55 -5.80 5.90 14.06
C ALA A 55 -5.71 7.42 14.24
N PRO A 56 -6.20 8.23 13.28
CA PRO A 56 -6.30 9.65 13.50
C PRO A 56 -7.16 9.86 14.75
N ALA A 57 -6.65 10.66 15.70
CA ALA A 57 -7.44 11.10 16.83
C ALA A 57 -8.68 11.81 16.26
N ASP A 58 -9.85 11.18 16.38
CA ASP A 58 -11.14 11.85 16.21
C ASP A 58 -11.28 12.79 17.43
N GLU A 59 -10.54 13.91 17.41
CA GLU A 59 -10.81 15.05 18.27
C GLU A 59 -11.89 15.89 17.59
N ASP A 60 -13.10 15.71 18.11
CA ASP A 60 -14.25 16.60 17.99
C ASP A 60 -13.90 17.98 18.57
N ASP A 61 -13.19 18.79 17.79
CA ASP A 61 -12.84 20.17 18.13
C ASP A 61 -12.78 21.05 16.88
N GLY A 62 -13.89 21.11 16.12
CA GLY A 62 -14.28 22.24 15.24
C GLY A 62 -13.35 22.70 14.10
N GLN A 63 -12.12 22.22 14.01
CA GLN A 63 -11.10 22.61 13.04
C GLN A 63 -10.21 21.39 12.75
N GLU A 64 -10.81 20.37 12.15
CA GLU A 64 -10.07 19.21 11.64
C GLU A 64 -9.03 19.72 10.62
N ALA A 65 -7.75 19.62 10.97
CA ALA A 65 -6.68 19.91 10.01
C ALA A 65 -6.94 19.08 8.75
N PRO A 66 -6.77 19.64 7.53
CA PRO A 66 -7.15 18.93 6.32
C PRO A 66 -6.40 17.59 6.26
N ARG A 67 -7.18 16.50 6.36
CA ARG A 67 -6.68 15.12 6.28
C ARG A 67 -5.91 14.97 4.97
N ARG A 68 -4.58 14.89 5.05
CA ARG A 68 -3.72 14.68 3.87
C ARG A 68 -3.82 13.22 3.45
N LEU A 69 -4.26 13.00 2.21
CA LEU A 69 -4.26 11.67 1.63
C LEU A 69 -2.83 11.33 1.17
N PRO A 70 -2.24 10.20 1.58
CA PRO A 70 -0.89 9.82 1.16
C PRO A 70 -0.88 9.49 -0.34
N SER A 71 0.05 10.12 -1.08
CA SER A 71 0.32 9.85 -2.50
C SER A 71 1.64 9.09 -2.64
N TRP A 72 1.67 8.10 -3.52
CA TRP A 72 2.90 7.37 -3.85
C TRP A 72 3.94 8.28 -4.52
N LEU A 73 3.51 9.31 -5.26
CA LEU A 73 4.43 10.24 -5.93
C LEU A 73 5.14 11.20 -4.98
N THR A 74 4.67 11.32 -3.72
CA THR A 74 5.22 12.25 -2.72
C THR A 74 5.75 11.56 -1.47
N VAL A 75 5.80 10.22 -1.45
CA VAL A 75 6.37 9.49 -0.31
C VAL A 75 7.89 9.61 -0.35
N GLU A 76 8.48 10.05 0.76
CA GLU A 76 9.94 10.24 0.88
C GLU A 76 10.59 9.18 1.77
N ASP A 77 9.83 8.61 2.72
CA ASP A 77 10.30 7.58 3.64
C ASP A 77 10.25 6.19 2.97
N PRO A 78 11.38 5.50 2.78
CA PRO A 78 11.43 4.18 2.14
C PRO A 78 10.62 3.09 2.84
N GLN A 79 10.52 3.14 4.17
CA GLN A 79 9.80 2.16 4.97
C GLN A 79 8.29 2.35 4.79
N ILE A 80 7.83 3.60 4.73
CA ILE A 80 6.43 3.91 4.40
C ILE A 80 6.12 3.46 2.96
N ALA A 81 7.01 3.77 2.01
CA ALA A 81 6.86 3.35 0.62
C ALA A 81 6.75 1.82 0.47
N ALA A 82 7.60 1.07 1.18
CA ALA A 82 7.55 -0.40 1.19
C ALA A 82 6.20 -0.92 1.73
N GLY A 83 5.74 -0.38 2.88
CA GLY A 83 4.44 -0.75 3.44
C GLY A 83 3.27 -0.47 2.50
N MET A 84 3.30 0.68 1.80
CA MET A 84 2.28 1.00 0.77
C MET A 84 2.27 -0.03 -0.36
N LEU A 85 3.44 -0.46 -0.85
CA LEU A 85 3.54 -1.44 -1.92
C LEU A 85 3.11 -2.84 -1.48
N ASP A 86 3.42 -3.25 -0.25
CA ASP A 86 2.97 -4.53 0.31
C ASP A 86 1.44 -4.58 0.40
N ASP A 87 0.85 -3.53 0.96
CA ASP A 87 -0.60 -3.32 1.06
C ASP A 87 -1.28 -3.34 -0.32
N LEU A 88 -0.66 -2.67 -1.30
CA LEU A 88 -1.18 -2.61 -2.66
C LEU A 88 -1.09 -3.98 -3.32
N THR A 89 0.04 -4.67 -3.21
CA THR A 89 0.27 -5.99 -3.84
C THR A 89 -0.71 -7.03 -3.31
N GLY A 90 -0.95 -7.06 -1.99
CA GLY A 90 -1.95 -7.94 -1.39
C GLY A 90 -3.37 -7.65 -1.89
N TRP A 91 -3.75 -6.38 -1.98
CA TRP A 91 -5.05 -5.97 -2.52
C TRP A 91 -5.20 -6.29 -4.01
N LEU A 92 -4.15 -6.09 -4.82
CA LEU A 92 -4.18 -6.38 -6.25
C LEU A 92 -4.47 -7.86 -6.53
N GLY A 93 -3.82 -8.78 -5.79
CA GLY A 93 -4.06 -10.22 -5.92
C GLY A 93 -5.46 -10.64 -5.44
N THR A 94 -5.96 -9.99 -4.40
CA THR A 94 -7.24 -10.34 -3.78
C THR A 94 -8.45 -9.76 -4.54
N VAL A 95 -8.32 -8.53 -5.05
CA VAL A 95 -9.45 -7.75 -5.58
C VAL A 95 -9.25 -7.43 -7.06
N TYR A 96 -8.20 -6.69 -7.41
CA TYR A 96 -8.07 -6.13 -8.76
C TYR A 96 -7.99 -7.20 -9.86
N GLN A 97 -7.18 -8.25 -9.63
CA GLN A 97 -6.96 -9.32 -10.61
C GLN A 97 -8.19 -10.24 -10.82
N GLN A 98 -9.21 -10.15 -9.96
CA GLN A 98 -10.44 -10.95 -10.10
C GLN A 98 -11.33 -10.46 -11.25
N TYR A 99 -10.99 -9.31 -11.83
CA TYR A 99 -11.81 -8.66 -12.85
C TYR A 99 -11.15 -8.68 -14.23
N GLN A 100 -11.99 -8.68 -15.27
CA GLN A 100 -11.54 -8.56 -16.65
C GLN A 100 -10.75 -7.26 -16.85
N GLY A 101 -9.58 -7.37 -17.50
CA GLY A 101 -8.65 -6.24 -17.65
C GLY A 101 -7.79 -5.93 -16.41
N GLY A 102 -7.89 -6.73 -15.35
CA GLY A 102 -7.09 -6.61 -14.12
C GLY A 102 -5.68 -7.20 -14.20
N VAL A 103 -5.24 -7.65 -15.38
CA VAL A 103 -3.89 -8.20 -15.58
C VAL A 103 -2.88 -7.06 -15.69
N LEU A 104 -1.85 -7.09 -14.84
CA LEU A 104 -0.75 -6.13 -14.87
C LEU A 104 0.46 -6.69 -15.64
N PRO A 105 1.14 -5.85 -16.45
CA PRO A 105 2.40 -6.24 -17.06
C PRO A 105 3.51 -6.35 -16.02
N SER A 106 4.53 -7.17 -16.29
CA SER A 106 5.60 -7.46 -15.33
C SER A 106 6.42 -6.25 -14.90
N CYS A 107 6.44 -5.17 -15.70
CA CYS A 107 7.16 -3.94 -15.39
C CYS A 107 6.34 -2.91 -14.59
N TRP A 108 5.12 -3.20 -14.13
CA TRP A 108 4.22 -2.20 -13.53
C TRP A 108 4.85 -1.40 -12.36
N LEU A 109 5.67 -2.05 -11.51
CA LEU A 109 6.39 -1.39 -10.41
C LEU A 109 7.45 -0.37 -10.85
N TRP A 110 7.96 -0.50 -12.08
CA TRP A 110 8.92 0.44 -12.66
C TRP A 110 8.25 1.68 -13.24
N HIS A 111 6.93 1.82 -13.13
CA HIS A 111 6.20 2.98 -13.63
C HIS A 111 5.53 3.71 -12.44
N PRO A 112 6.14 4.77 -11.88
CA PRO A 112 5.58 5.47 -10.72
C PRO A 112 4.15 5.97 -10.91
N ALA A 113 3.80 6.45 -12.12
CA ALA A 113 2.45 6.86 -12.44
C ALA A 113 1.44 5.69 -12.41
N VAL A 114 1.87 4.47 -12.79
CA VAL A 114 1.03 3.27 -12.73
C VAL A 114 0.79 2.87 -11.28
N VAL A 115 1.82 2.94 -10.44
CA VAL A 115 1.68 2.67 -9.01
C VAL A 115 0.71 3.66 -8.36
N GLU A 116 0.80 4.96 -8.67
CA GLU A 116 -0.13 5.98 -8.18
C GLU A 116 -1.58 5.71 -8.61
N GLU A 117 -1.80 5.36 -9.88
CA GLU A 117 -3.14 5.03 -10.41
C GLU A 117 -3.78 3.83 -9.69
N LEU A 118 -2.98 2.80 -9.40
CA LEU A 118 -3.43 1.63 -8.66
C LEU A 118 -3.65 1.94 -7.17
N TRP A 119 -2.78 2.75 -6.57
CA TRP A 119 -2.91 3.20 -5.19
C TRP A 119 -4.20 3.98 -4.99
N TRP A 120 -4.46 5.00 -5.82
CA TRP A 120 -5.71 5.74 -5.79
C TRP A 120 -6.94 4.82 -5.95
N LEU A 121 -6.89 3.87 -6.89
CA LEU A 121 -8.00 2.94 -7.11
C LEU A 121 -8.31 2.08 -5.89
N ARG A 122 -7.27 1.62 -5.19
CA ARG A 122 -7.40 0.90 -3.91
C ARG A 122 -8.05 1.79 -2.86
N GLN A 123 -7.60 3.04 -2.73
CA GLN A 123 -8.18 3.96 -1.74
C GLN A 123 -9.65 4.25 -2.04
N ALA A 124 -10.03 4.41 -3.30
CA ALA A 124 -11.42 4.57 -3.71
C ALA A 124 -12.27 3.32 -3.44
N HIS A 125 -11.72 2.11 -3.66
CA HIS A 125 -12.36 0.86 -3.26
C HIS A 125 -12.61 0.82 -1.76
N ARG A 126 -11.60 1.12 -0.94
CA ARG A 126 -11.72 1.14 0.51
C ARG A 126 -12.78 2.15 0.97
N ALA A 127 -12.78 3.36 0.41
CA ALA A 127 -13.79 4.36 0.74
C ALA A 127 -15.23 3.92 0.38
N ALA A 128 -15.40 3.14 -0.70
CA ALA A 128 -16.72 2.65 -1.11
C ALA A 128 -17.26 1.52 -0.21
N TYR A 129 -16.39 0.68 0.35
CA TYR A 129 -16.78 -0.52 1.12
C TYR A 129 -16.57 -0.40 2.64
N ASP A 130 -15.66 0.45 3.10
CA ASP A 130 -15.24 0.55 4.50
C ASP A 130 -15.73 1.86 5.15
N GLY A 131 -16.01 1.81 6.45
CA GLY A 131 -16.26 3.01 7.27
C GLY A 131 -17.73 3.44 7.36
N ARG A 132 -17.96 4.59 8.00
CA ARG A 132 -19.31 5.11 8.28
C ARG A 132 -20.05 5.58 7.02
N ASP A 133 -19.32 6.01 5.99
CA ASP A 133 -19.88 6.60 4.76
C ASP A 133 -19.93 5.61 3.58
N ALA A 134 -19.59 4.34 3.81
CA ALA A 134 -19.65 3.29 2.79
C ALA A 134 -21.06 3.18 2.20
N ASN A 135 -21.14 3.12 0.86
CA ASN A 135 -22.43 3.08 0.19
C ASN A 135 -22.36 2.42 -1.18
N TRP A 136 -23.48 1.80 -1.58
CA TRP A 136 -23.57 1.04 -2.83
C TRP A 136 -23.50 1.90 -4.10
N ARG A 137 -23.71 3.22 -4.01
CA ARG A 137 -23.55 4.12 -5.16
C ARG A 137 -22.07 4.23 -5.54
N ASP A 138 -21.20 4.44 -4.55
CA ASP A 138 -19.77 4.54 -4.79
C ASP A 138 -19.15 3.20 -5.19
N VAL A 139 -19.69 2.09 -4.67
CA VAL A 139 -19.35 0.75 -5.17
C VAL A 139 -19.69 0.61 -6.65
N GLY A 140 -20.89 1.05 -7.06
CA GLY A 140 -21.29 1.06 -8.47
C GLY A 140 -20.36 1.92 -9.33
N ASP A 141 -20.03 3.14 -8.88
CA ASP A 141 -19.10 4.03 -9.58
C ASP A 141 -17.70 3.41 -9.73
N TRP A 142 -17.23 2.72 -8.70
CA TRP A 142 -15.95 2.02 -8.72
C TRP A 142 -15.90 0.96 -9.83
N HIS A 143 -16.95 0.14 -9.93
CA HIS A 143 -17.05 -0.94 -10.93
C HIS A 143 -17.19 -0.44 -12.36
N ASP A 144 -18.00 0.59 -12.55
CA ASP A 144 -18.41 1.06 -13.87
C ASP A 144 -17.46 2.12 -14.46
N ARG A 145 -16.86 2.97 -13.62
CA ARG A 145 -16.05 4.11 -14.07
C ARG A 145 -14.60 4.04 -13.65
N GLN A 146 -14.36 3.90 -12.35
CA GLN A 146 -13.02 4.11 -11.80
C GLN A 146 -12.06 2.99 -12.21
N ARG A 147 -12.41 1.73 -11.94
CA ARG A 147 -11.58 0.57 -12.29
C ARG A 147 -11.36 0.47 -13.80
N PRO A 148 -12.38 0.51 -14.67
CA PRO A 148 -12.15 0.47 -16.13
C PRO A 148 -11.32 1.66 -16.63
N GLY A 149 -11.50 2.84 -16.03
CA GLY A 149 -10.73 4.04 -16.34
C GLY A 149 -9.24 3.89 -16.04
N VAL A 150 -8.91 3.37 -14.86
CA VAL A 150 -7.53 3.07 -14.45
C VAL A 150 -6.91 2.01 -15.36
N ALA A 151 -7.61 0.90 -15.62
CA ALA A 151 -7.11 -0.16 -16.51
C ALA A 151 -6.80 0.36 -17.92
N ARG A 152 -7.53 1.37 -18.41
CA ARG A 152 -7.22 2.06 -19.67
C ARG A 152 -5.95 2.92 -19.56
N ARG A 153 -5.85 3.78 -18.55
CA ARG A 153 -4.67 4.66 -18.36
C ARG A 153 -3.38 3.88 -18.14
N ILE A 154 -3.44 2.75 -17.44
CA ILE A 154 -2.27 1.85 -17.27
C ILE A 154 -1.79 1.32 -18.62
N ARG A 155 -2.71 0.86 -19.48
CA ARG A 155 -2.35 0.38 -20.83
C ARG A 155 -1.72 1.48 -21.69
N GLU A 156 -2.29 2.69 -21.63
CA GLU A 156 -1.77 3.86 -22.34
C GLU A 156 -0.38 4.27 -21.81
N ALA A 157 -0.19 4.30 -20.49
CA ALA A 157 1.07 4.69 -19.85
C ALA A 157 2.21 3.71 -20.12
N ILE A 158 1.92 2.42 -20.16
CA ILE A 158 2.95 1.38 -20.34
C ILE A 158 3.26 1.17 -21.83
N GLY A 159 2.28 1.32 -22.73
CA GLY A 159 2.53 1.35 -24.18
C GLY A 159 3.32 0.15 -24.71
N GLY A 160 3.08 -1.05 -24.18
CA GLY A 160 3.80 -2.28 -24.55
C GLY A 160 5.23 -2.39 -23.99
N CYS A 161 5.57 -1.64 -22.93
CA CYS A 161 6.80 -1.85 -22.19
C CYS A 161 6.85 -3.25 -21.55
N GLU A 162 8.06 -3.75 -21.38
CA GLU A 162 8.34 -5.03 -20.73
C GLU A 162 9.55 -4.86 -19.80
N LEU A 163 9.64 -5.74 -18.79
CA LEU A 163 10.66 -5.62 -17.75
C LEU A 163 12.10 -5.63 -18.31
N ALA A 164 12.36 -6.36 -19.39
CA ALA A 164 13.67 -6.44 -20.02
C ALA A 164 14.19 -5.07 -20.51
N ARG A 165 13.31 -4.09 -20.72
CA ARG A 165 13.69 -2.73 -21.16
C ARG A 165 14.19 -1.82 -20.04
N HIS A 166 14.08 -2.26 -18.78
CA HIS A 166 14.53 -1.52 -17.60
C HIS A 166 15.97 -1.85 -17.16
N VAL A 167 16.72 -2.58 -17.97
CA VAL A 167 18.16 -2.79 -17.73
C VAL A 167 18.93 -1.48 -17.96
N THR A 168 19.90 -1.20 -17.09
CA THR A 168 20.78 -0.02 -17.21
C THR A 168 21.44 0.02 -18.59
N GLY A 169 21.26 1.13 -19.32
CA GLY A 169 21.79 1.32 -20.68
C GLY A 169 20.91 0.78 -21.81
N GLY A 170 19.74 0.21 -21.52
CA GLY A 170 18.73 -0.11 -22.54
C GLY A 170 18.00 1.14 -23.07
N ASP A 171 17.32 1.00 -24.22
CA ASP A 171 16.62 2.08 -24.94
C ASP A 171 15.59 2.87 -24.09
N ARG A 172 15.15 2.31 -22.95
CA ARG A 172 14.22 2.93 -22.00
C ARG A 172 14.69 2.83 -20.55
N ALA A 173 16.01 2.72 -20.30
CA ALA A 173 16.54 2.97 -18.97
C ALA A 173 15.99 4.32 -18.51
N GLN A 174 15.11 4.27 -17.51
CA GLN A 174 14.36 5.42 -17.05
C GLN A 174 15.36 6.52 -16.71
N PRO A 175 15.10 7.78 -17.05
CA PRO A 175 15.95 8.86 -16.58
C PRO A 175 16.03 8.75 -15.06
N THR A 176 17.21 8.44 -14.54
CA THR A 176 17.52 8.47 -13.10
C THR A 176 17.56 9.89 -12.57
N ASP A 177 17.41 10.88 -13.45
CA ASP A 177 17.32 12.30 -13.12
C ASP A 177 15.86 12.69 -12.88
N PRO A 178 15.58 13.54 -11.87
CA PRO A 178 14.26 14.14 -11.72
C PRO A 178 13.89 14.77 -13.06
N THR A 179 12.71 14.41 -13.58
CA THR A 179 12.25 15.02 -14.82
C THR A 179 12.11 16.51 -14.55
N THR A 180 13.08 17.30 -15.02
CA THR A 180 13.08 18.73 -14.75
C THR A 180 11.83 19.29 -15.40
N VAL A 181 10.99 19.95 -14.58
CA VAL A 181 9.75 20.54 -15.08
C VAL A 181 10.12 21.50 -16.21
N PRO A 182 9.59 21.31 -17.43
CA PRO A 182 9.97 22.13 -18.58
C PRO A 182 9.71 23.61 -18.27
N LEU A 183 10.67 24.47 -18.62
CA LEU A 183 10.58 25.92 -18.43
C LEU A 183 10.40 26.36 -16.95
N ALA A 184 10.68 25.51 -15.96
CA ALA A 184 10.49 25.83 -14.55
C ALA A 184 11.22 27.10 -14.10
N ALA A 185 12.36 27.43 -14.70
CA ALA A 185 13.10 28.66 -14.40
C ALA A 185 12.28 29.95 -14.65
N HIS A 186 11.27 29.88 -15.51
CA HIS A 186 10.47 31.04 -15.94
C HIS A 186 9.20 31.26 -15.09
N HIS A 187 8.94 30.43 -14.06
CA HIS A 187 7.67 30.46 -13.31
C HIS A 187 7.39 31.80 -12.60
N GLN A 188 8.41 32.43 -12.00
CA GLN A 188 8.24 33.69 -11.26
C GLN A 188 7.83 34.85 -12.18
N GLN A 189 8.49 34.96 -13.34
CA GLN A 189 8.16 35.96 -14.35
C GLN A 189 6.72 35.79 -14.85
N LEU A 190 6.32 34.55 -15.18
CA LEU A 190 4.97 34.24 -15.65
C LEU A 190 3.92 34.55 -14.58
N ALA A 191 4.19 34.19 -13.32
CA ALA A 191 3.31 34.49 -12.20
C ALA A 191 3.12 36.00 -11.98
N GLN A 192 4.19 36.78 -12.01
CA GLN A 192 4.15 38.23 -11.87
C GLN A 192 3.35 38.89 -13.01
N GLN A 193 3.59 38.48 -14.25
CA GLN A 193 2.89 39.01 -15.42
C GLN A 193 1.40 38.67 -15.37
N TRP A 194 1.05 37.44 -15.02
CA TRP A 194 -0.35 37.05 -14.85
C TRP A 194 -1.03 37.86 -13.75
N ALA A 195 -0.37 38.04 -12.60
CA ALA A 195 -0.93 38.77 -11.47
C ALA A 195 -1.19 40.24 -11.79
N THR A 196 -0.32 40.89 -12.57
CA THR A 196 -0.38 42.33 -12.85
C THR A 196 -1.14 42.68 -14.13
N ALA A 197 -1.01 41.87 -15.19
CA ALA A 197 -1.54 42.15 -16.51
C ALA A 197 -2.67 41.20 -16.96
N ARG A 198 -2.91 40.10 -16.21
CA ARG A 198 -3.94 39.08 -16.51
C ARG A 198 -3.90 38.55 -17.94
N ARG A 199 -2.71 38.54 -18.55
CA ARG A 199 -2.45 38.00 -19.89
C ARG A 199 -1.10 37.28 -19.91
N PRO A 200 -0.96 36.21 -20.70
CA PRO A 200 0.35 35.57 -20.90
C PRO A 200 1.30 36.54 -21.61
N PRO A 201 2.59 36.59 -21.23
CA PRO A 201 3.60 37.31 -22.01
C PRO A 201 3.86 36.60 -23.34
N GLU A 202 4.36 37.35 -24.31
CA GLU A 202 4.95 36.77 -25.51
C GLU A 202 6.21 35.98 -25.12
N PRO A 203 6.41 34.74 -25.63
CA PRO A 203 7.59 33.96 -25.34
C PRO A 203 8.86 34.69 -25.78
N THR A 204 9.87 34.71 -24.91
CA THR A 204 11.20 35.26 -25.26
C THR A 204 12.00 34.25 -26.08
N ASP A 205 13.01 34.72 -26.82
CA ASP A 205 13.92 33.84 -27.57
C ASP A 205 14.59 32.79 -26.65
N THR A 206 14.89 33.17 -25.41
CA THR A 206 15.41 32.24 -24.39
C THR A 206 14.40 31.14 -24.07
N GLN A 207 13.13 31.48 -23.86
CA GLN A 207 12.07 30.51 -23.57
C GLN A 207 11.81 29.57 -24.75
N LEU A 208 11.86 30.10 -25.98
CA LEU A 208 11.75 29.30 -27.20
C LEU A 208 12.96 28.36 -27.37
N GLY A 209 14.17 28.83 -27.05
CA GLY A 209 15.38 28.01 -27.04
C GLY A 209 15.32 26.87 -26.02
N ASP A 210 14.91 27.17 -24.78
CA ASP A 210 14.75 26.20 -23.70
C ASP A 210 13.67 25.15 -24.03
N ALA A 211 12.55 25.60 -24.62
CA ALA A 211 11.49 24.71 -25.08
C ALA A 211 11.98 23.78 -26.21
N GLY A 212 12.69 24.34 -27.21
CA GLY A 212 13.27 23.57 -28.29
C GLY A 212 14.24 22.49 -27.80
N ALA A 213 15.09 22.81 -26.81
CA ALA A 213 15.98 21.85 -26.19
C ALA A 213 15.25 20.70 -25.47
N HIS A 214 14.09 20.99 -24.87
CA HIS A 214 13.23 19.98 -24.24
C HIS A 214 12.50 19.09 -25.25
N ASP A 215 11.99 19.67 -26.35
CA ASP A 215 11.11 18.98 -27.30
C ASP A 215 11.87 18.12 -28.32
N HIS A 216 13.09 18.53 -28.70
CA HIS A 216 13.90 17.81 -29.70
C HIS A 216 14.19 16.33 -29.37
N PRO A 217 14.51 15.93 -28.13
CA PRO A 217 14.69 14.52 -27.80
C PRO A 217 13.39 13.68 -27.87
N ARG A 218 12.20 14.30 -27.74
CA ARG A 218 10.91 13.58 -27.68
C ARG A 218 10.37 13.21 -29.06
N THR A 219 10.68 14.00 -30.09
CA THR A 219 10.20 13.76 -31.47
C THR A 219 10.92 12.62 -32.20
N ARG A 220 12.10 12.18 -31.72
CA ARG A 220 12.92 11.15 -32.36
C ARG A 220 12.60 9.72 -31.93
N SER A 221 11.87 9.54 -30.83
CA SER A 221 11.46 8.23 -30.27
C SER A 221 10.03 7.82 -30.69
N GLY A 222 9.35 8.65 -31.49
CA GLY A 222 7.97 8.43 -31.95
C GLY A 222 7.84 8.00 -33.41
N ARG A 223 8.88 7.45 -34.04
CA ARG A 223 8.85 6.87 -35.39
C ARG A 223 9.19 5.39 -35.38
#